data_AF-A0A2E6UU49-F1
#
_entry.id   AF-A0A2E6UU49-F1
#
_cell.length_a   1.000
_cell.length_b   1.000
_cell.length_c   1.000
_cell.angle_alpha   90.00
_cell.angle_beta   90.00
_cell.angle_gamma   90.00
#
_symmetry.space_group_name_H-M   'P 1'
#
loop_
_entity.id
_entity.type
_entity.pdbx_description
1 polymer ?
#
loop_
_entity_poly.entity_id
_entity_poly.type
_entity_poly.pdbx_seq_one_letter_code
_entity_poly.pdbx_strand_id
1 'polypeptide(L)'
;MEPAAARERRGGHRNGHTATGGWCLMAVDVPLMAFLAGLAIATALAVRARSREGEAGTMTMLDSGLAFSVVGLLSSGWTYAIHNSILDSGDTTMCASEGLVQCGSVIGDPDWNNLFGIPWGITGLLSFSLLFFLFLSLRMDMHAKWADSFTTYSLLAGLAGVPFVIFLVFVELTQVEGAPHICPYCTIAHLSLIGFLVVAHLVRGRKQSGMWA
;
A
#
# COMPACT_ATOMS: atom_id res chain seq x y z
N MET A 1 -30.50 -28.79 -56.07
CA MET A 1 -30.52 -29.58 -54.82
C MET A 1 -30.30 -28.62 -53.68
N GLU A 2 -31.34 -28.38 -52.90
CA GLU A 2 -31.40 -27.64 -51.63
C GLU A 2 -32.41 -28.41 -50.74
N PRO A 3 -32.56 -28.20 -49.41
CA PRO A 3 -31.74 -27.51 -48.39
C PRO A 3 -31.72 -28.22 -46.98
N ALA A 4 -31.33 -27.50 -45.91
CA ALA A 4 -31.77 -27.58 -44.49
C ALA A 4 -30.93 -28.27 -43.37
N ALA A 5 -30.40 -27.42 -42.47
CA ALA A 5 -30.57 -27.33 -40.99
C ALA A 5 -30.45 -28.55 -40.01
N ALA A 6 -29.63 -28.32 -38.96
CA ALA A 6 -29.86 -28.53 -37.50
C ALA A 6 -29.85 -29.93 -36.82
N ARG A 7 -28.88 -30.16 -35.90
CA ARG A 7 -28.95 -30.75 -34.53
C ARG A 7 -27.54 -31.15 -34.03
N GLU A 8 -26.92 -30.58 -32.99
CA GLU A 8 -27.17 -30.58 -31.53
C GLU A 8 -26.27 -31.58 -30.72
N ARG A 9 -25.41 -30.99 -29.87
CA ARG A 9 -24.80 -31.43 -28.57
C ARG A 9 -24.02 -32.76 -28.41
N ARG A 10 -22.87 -32.58 -27.72
CA ARG A 10 -22.18 -33.37 -26.65
C ARG A 10 -20.73 -33.59 -27.08
N GLY A 11 -19.71 -33.07 -26.41
CA GLY A 11 -19.39 -33.15 -24.99
C GLY A 11 -17.90 -33.53 -24.92
N GLY A 12 -17.05 -32.68 -24.34
CA GLY A 12 -15.61 -32.88 -24.38
C GLY A 12 -14.83 -31.96 -23.45
N HIS A 13 -15.33 -31.76 -22.23
CA HIS A 13 -14.56 -31.14 -21.15
C HIS A 13 -13.53 -32.17 -20.68
N ARG A 14 -12.26 -32.00 -21.06
CA ARG A 14 -11.15 -32.75 -20.47
C ARG A 14 -10.41 -31.85 -19.48
N ASN A 15 -10.82 -32.02 -18.22
CA ASN A 15 -10.07 -31.62 -17.05
C ASN A 15 -8.69 -32.28 -17.06
N GLY A 16 -7.66 -31.47 -16.85
CA GLY A 16 -6.27 -31.92 -16.82
C GLY A 16 -5.35 -30.89 -16.16
N HIS A 17 -5.81 -30.21 -15.11
CA HIS A 17 -4.90 -29.58 -14.15
C HIS A 17 -4.87 -30.43 -12.89
N THR A 18 -3.78 -31.20 -12.81
CA THR A 18 -3.34 -31.97 -11.67
C THR A 18 -3.33 -31.09 -10.43
N ALA A 19 -4.16 -31.50 -9.47
CA ALA A 19 -4.15 -31.02 -8.10
C ALA A 19 -2.78 -31.30 -7.46
N THR A 20 -1.91 -30.30 -7.42
CA THR A 20 -0.93 -30.18 -6.34
C THR A 20 -1.66 -29.53 -5.17
N GLY A 21 -2.19 -30.38 -4.28
CA GLY A 21 -2.70 -29.95 -2.99
C GLY A 21 -1.59 -29.27 -2.19
N GLY A 22 -1.91 -28.08 -1.69
CA GLY A 22 -1.09 -27.36 -0.74
C GLY A 22 -1.50 -25.89 -0.65
N TRP A 23 -2.29 -25.58 0.37
CA TRP A 23 -2.41 -24.24 0.99
C TRP A 23 -3.32 -23.21 0.28
N CYS A 24 -4.59 -23.56 0.07
CA CYS A 24 -5.69 -22.58 -0.08
C CYS A 24 -6.42 -22.33 1.27
N LEU A 25 -5.72 -22.51 2.39
CA LEU A 25 -6.23 -22.39 3.75
C LEU A 25 -5.23 -21.56 4.56
N MET A 26 -5.26 -20.25 4.30
CA MET A 26 -4.92 -19.09 5.15
C MET A 26 -4.77 -17.92 4.17
N ALA A 27 -5.68 -16.95 4.23
CA ALA A 27 -5.80 -15.81 3.32
C ALA A 27 -4.66 -14.77 3.46
N VAL A 28 -3.42 -15.23 3.63
CA VAL A 28 -2.22 -14.41 3.75
C VAL A 28 -1.12 -15.04 2.92
N ASP A 29 -0.88 -14.48 1.73
CA ASP A 29 0.21 -14.90 0.86
C ASP A 29 1.57 -14.44 1.44
N VAL A 30 2.67 -15.03 0.96
CA VAL A 30 4.04 -14.71 1.41
C VAL A 30 4.36 -13.20 1.28
N PRO A 31 4.00 -12.52 0.17
CA PRO A 31 4.17 -11.08 0.05
C PRO A 31 3.42 -10.28 1.14
N LEU A 32 2.17 -10.59 1.41
CA LEU A 32 1.37 -9.93 2.44
C LEU A 32 1.95 -10.14 3.84
N MET A 33 2.47 -11.34 4.15
CA MET A 33 3.19 -11.58 5.41
C MET A 33 4.43 -10.68 5.55
N ALA A 34 5.18 -10.47 4.46
CA ALA A 34 6.34 -9.60 4.48
C ALA A 34 5.94 -8.12 4.72
N PHE A 35 4.86 -7.66 4.11
CA PHE A 35 4.32 -6.32 4.35
C PHE A 35 3.84 -6.12 5.79
N LEU A 36 3.11 -7.10 6.34
CA LEU A 36 2.66 -7.08 7.74
C LEU A 36 3.84 -7.07 8.70
N ALA A 37 4.88 -7.87 8.45
CA ALA A 37 6.12 -7.83 9.22
C ALA A 37 6.80 -6.46 9.14
N GLY A 38 6.84 -5.84 7.96
CA GLY A 38 7.35 -4.48 7.76
C GLY A 38 6.61 -3.44 8.61
N LEU A 39 5.27 -3.46 8.60
CA LEU A 39 4.45 -2.58 9.44
C LEU A 39 4.69 -2.82 10.93
N ALA A 40 4.80 -4.08 11.35
CA ALA A 40 5.07 -4.44 12.74
C ALA A 40 6.45 -3.92 13.19
N ILE A 41 7.48 -4.07 12.35
CA ILE A 41 8.83 -3.53 12.61
C ILE A 41 8.78 -2.00 12.71
N ALA A 42 8.15 -1.32 11.73
CA ALA A 42 8.03 0.13 11.72
C ALA A 42 7.34 0.64 13.00
N THR A 43 6.26 -0.01 13.41
CA THR A 43 5.53 0.29 14.65
C THR A 43 6.38 0.03 15.89
N ALA A 44 7.08 -1.10 15.97
CA ALA A 44 7.95 -1.42 17.08
C ALA A 44 9.09 -0.40 17.24
N LEU A 45 9.66 0.08 16.12
CA LEU A 45 10.64 1.17 16.14
C LEU A 45 10.05 2.46 16.69
N ALA A 46 8.84 2.86 16.26
CA ALA A 46 8.15 4.05 16.78
C ALA A 46 7.94 3.96 18.30
N VAL A 47 7.44 2.81 18.78
CA VAL A 47 7.18 2.58 20.21
C VAL A 47 8.48 2.63 21.02
N ARG A 48 9.56 1.98 20.54
CA ARG A 48 10.88 2.02 21.19
C ARG A 48 11.49 3.42 21.18
N ALA A 49 11.28 4.19 20.11
CA ALA A 49 11.78 5.55 20.01
C ALA A 49 11.10 6.49 21.02
N ARG A 50 9.82 6.26 21.36
CA ARG A 50 9.11 7.05 22.37
C ARG A 50 9.70 6.95 23.77
N SER A 51 10.29 5.81 24.14
CA SER A 51 10.93 5.63 25.44
C SER A 51 12.39 6.10 25.49
N ARG A 52 12.94 6.59 24.37
CA ARG A 52 14.32 7.06 24.27
C ARG A 52 14.37 8.57 24.11
N GLU A 53 15.18 9.22 24.93
CA GLU A 53 15.44 10.65 24.85
C GLU A 53 16.66 10.96 23.97
N GLY A 54 16.82 12.23 23.60
CA GLY A 54 17.95 12.73 22.83
C GLY A 54 18.05 12.19 21.39
N GLU A 55 19.27 12.26 20.85
CA GLU A 55 19.59 12.01 19.44
C GLU A 55 19.26 10.57 19.03
N ALA A 56 19.64 9.58 19.84
CA ALA A 56 19.38 8.18 19.57
C ALA A 56 17.88 7.86 19.48
N GLY A 57 17.05 8.51 20.31
CA GLY A 57 15.60 8.39 20.24
C GLY A 57 15.03 9.02 18.97
N THR A 58 15.55 10.18 18.57
CA THR A 58 15.16 10.87 17.34
C THR A 58 15.55 10.07 16.10
N MET A 59 16.77 9.52 16.04
CA MET A 59 17.21 8.62 14.97
C MET A 59 16.29 7.41 14.84
N THR A 60 15.98 6.73 15.95
CA THR A 60 15.09 5.56 15.94
C THR A 60 13.68 5.94 15.46
N MET A 61 13.22 7.15 15.77
CA MET A 61 11.93 7.67 15.30
C MET A 61 11.96 7.94 13.78
N LEU A 62 13.05 8.53 13.27
CA LEU A 62 13.24 8.73 11.83
C LEU A 62 13.34 7.39 11.08
N ASP A 63 14.04 6.40 11.64
CA ASP A 63 14.13 5.05 11.10
C ASP A 63 12.75 4.37 11.02
N SER A 64 11.87 4.62 11.99
CA SER A 64 10.47 4.16 11.93
C SER A 64 9.69 4.79 10.77
N GLY A 65 9.82 6.10 10.56
CA GLY A 65 9.16 6.78 9.43
C GLY A 65 9.73 6.34 8.07
N LEU A 66 11.03 6.07 8.00
CA LEU A 66 11.65 5.43 6.85
C LEU A 66 11.07 4.04 6.59
N ALA A 67 10.91 3.23 7.64
CA ALA A 67 10.30 1.90 7.52
C ALA A 67 8.85 1.99 7.01
N PHE A 68 8.01 2.88 7.56
CA PHE A 68 6.64 3.08 7.06
C PHE A 68 6.61 3.55 5.60
N SER A 69 7.46 4.51 5.22
CA SER A 69 7.51 4.98 3.83
C SER A 69 8.01 3.91 2.85
N VAL A 70 8.97 3.06 3.24
CA VAL A 70 9.41 1.91 2.44
C VAL A 70 8.28 0.89 2.27
N VAL A 71 7.57 0.54 3.33
CA VAL A 71 6.43 -0.40 3.24
C VAL A 71 5.33 0.17 2.34
N GLY A 72 5.03 1.46 2.46
CA GLY A 72 4.09 2.16 1.58
C GLY A 72 4.54 2.18 0.12
N LEU A 73 5.83 2.42 -0.13
CA LEU A 73 6.41 2.42 -1.47
C LEU A 73 6.35 1.04 -2.12
N LEU A 74 6.75 -0.01 -1.39
CA LEU A 74 6.75 -1.38 -1.89
C LEU A 74 5.31 -1.89 -2.10
N SER A 75 4.38 -1.59 -1.20
CA SER A 75 2.97 -1.95 -1.39
C SER A 75 2.34 -1.22 -2.58
N SER A 76 2.65 0.07 -2.78
CA SER A 76 2.23 0.82 -3.97
C SER A 76 2.81 0.20 -5.26
N GLY A 77 4.08 -0.18 -5.26
CA GLY A 77 4.70 -0.91 -6.38
C GLY A 77 4.03 -2.26 -6.64
N TRP A 78 3.65 -2.98 -5.59
CA TRP A 78 2.92 -4.24 -5.71
C TRP A 78 1.53 -4.04 -6.29
N THR A 79 0.78 -3.03 -5.85
CA THR A 79 -0.54 -2.69 -6.44
C THR A 79 -0.42 -2.31 -7.91
N TYR A 80 0.65 -1.60 -8.30
CA TYR A 80 0.91 -1.29 -9.70
C TYR A 80 1.25 -2.54 -10.52
N ALA A 81 2.03 -3.48 -9.96
CA ALA A 81 2.31 -4.76 -10.61
C ALA A 81 1.03 -5.59 -10.82
N ILE A 82 0.15 -5.64 -9.80
CA ILE A 82 -1.17 -6.27 -9.91
C ILE A 82 -1.98 -5.63 -11.05
N HIS A 83 -2.04 -4.30 -11.10
CA HIS A 83 -2.76 -3.57 -12.16
C HIS A 83 -2.28 -3.98 -13.56
N ASN A 84 -0.97 -3.98 -13.79
CA ASN A 84 -0.43 -4.37 -15.09
C ASN A 84 -0.67 -5.85 -15.42
N SER A 85 -0.58 -6.74 -14.42
CA SER A 85 -0.90 -8.17 -14.61
C SER A 85 -2.35 -8.36 -15.09
N ILE A 86 -3.29 -7.61 -14.51
CA ILE A 86 -4.70 -7.68 -14.89
C ILE A 86 -4.89 -7.11 -16.31
N LEU A 87 -4.23 -6.01 -16.66
CA LEU A 87 -4.30 -5.45 -18.02
C LEU A 87 -3.75 -6.41 -19.08
N ASP A 88 -2.67 -7.12 -18.77
CA ASP A 88 -2.01 -8.02 -19.73
C ASP A 88 -2.73 -9.37 -19.89
N SER A 89 -3.26 -9.92 -18.80
CA SER A 89 -3.76 -11.31 -18.76
C SER A 89 -5.24 -11.47 -18.39
N GLY A 90 -5.92 -10.40 -18.00
CA GLY A 90 -7.33 -10.39 -17.59
C GLY A 90 -7.60 -10.91 -16.16
N ASP A 91 -6.58 -11.44 -15.47
CA ASP A 91 -6.66 -11.92 -14.08
C ASP A 91 -5.29 -11.77 -13.38
N THR A 92 -5.19 -12.11 -12.10
CA THR A 92 -3.93 -12.11 -11.36
C THR A 92 -3.87 -13.23 -10.31
N THR A 93 -2.71 -13.85 -10.19
CA THR A 93 -2.41 -14.82 -9.11
C THR A 93 -1.78 -14.15 -7.89
N MET A 94 -1.54 -12.83 -7.94
CA MET A 94 -0.84 -12.06 -6.91
C MET A 94 -1.76 -11.59 -5.77
N CYS A 95 -3.07 -11.75 -5.95
CA CYS A 95 -4.09 -11.50 -4.94
C CYS A 95 -5.36 -12.26 -5.32
N ALA A 96 -6.31 -12.42 -4.40
CA ALA A 96 -7.61 -12.95 -4.78
C ALA A 96 -8.35 -11.97 -5.71
N SER A 97 -8.90 -12.49 -6.79
CA SER A 97 -9.69 -11.76 -7.80
C SER A 97 -11.19 -11.84 -7.57
N GLU A 98 -11.65 -12.59 -6.56
CA GLU A 98 -13.06 -12.67 -6.16
C GLU A 98 -13.21 -12.78 -4.63
N GLY A 99 -14.37 -12.36 -4.09
CA GLY A 99 -14.73 -12.48 -2.66
C GLY A 99 -14.67 -11.16 -1.87
N LEU A 100 -14.80 -11.24 -0.54
CA LEU A 100 -14.75 -10.04 0.34
C LEU A 100 -13.34 -9.46 0.49
N VAL A 101 -12.30 -10.30 0.42
CA VAL A 101 -10.90 -9.89 0.44
C VAL A 101 -10.34 -10.05 -0.96
N GLN A 102 -10.51 -9.02 -1.79
CA GLN A 102 -10.06 -9.02 -3.18
C GLN A 102 -9.42 -7.68 -3.55
N CYS A 103 -8.51 -7.71 -4.53
CA CYS A 103 -7.90 -6.48 -5.07
C CYS A 103 -8.31 -6.23 -6.52
N GLY A 104 -8.76 -7.27 -7.23
CA GLY A 104 -9.01 -7.22 -8.67
C GLY A 104 -10.09 -6.22 -9.07
N SER A 105 -11.17 -6.13 -8.30
CA SER A 105 -12.30 -5.25 -8.61
C SER A 105 -12.01 -3.76 -8.43
N VAL A 106 -11.06 -3.38 -7.57
CA VAL A 106 -10.67 -1.98 -7.35
C VAL A 106 -9.52 -1.59 -8.27
N ILE A 107 -8.51 -2.46 -8.37
CA ILE A 107 -7.27 -2.20 -9.13
C ILE A 107 -7.49 -2.41 -10.64
N GLY A 108 -8.38 -3.31 -11.02
CA GLY A 108 -8.70 -3.60 -12.42
C GLY A 108 -9.70 -2.64 -13.04
N ASP A 109 -10.43 -1.86 -12.25
CA ASP A 109 -11.49 -0.98 -12.73
C ASP A 109 -10.90 0.32 -13.32
N PRO A 110 -11.05 0.58 -14.63
CA PRO A 110 -10.49 1.77 -15.27
C PRO A 110 -11.16 3.08 -14.84
N ASP A 111 -12.41 3.04 -14.37
CA ASP A 111 -13.17 4.23 -13.95
C ASP A 111 -12.72 4.72 -12.56
N TRP A 112 -12.31 3.79 -11.68
CA TRP A 112 -11.96 4.10 -10.30
C TRP A 112 -10.45 4.02 -9.99
N ASN A 113 -9.67 3.24 -10.74
CA ASN A 113 -8.23 3.07 -10.47
C ASN A 113 -7.35 4.20 -11.01
N ASN A 114 -7.92 5.27 -11.58
CA ASN A 114 -7.16 6.35 -12.22
C ASN A 114 -7.41 7.71 -11.58
N LEU A 115 -6.32 8.44 -11.33
CA LEU A 115 -6.34 9.87 -11.03
C LEU A 115 -5.78 10.63 -12.24
N PHE A 116 -6.64 11.34 -12.98
CA PHE A 116 -6.25 12.05 -14.22
C PHE A 116 -5.52 11.17 -15.25
N GLY A 117 -5.88 9.89 -15.34
CA GLY A 117 -5.24 8.90 -16.24
C GLY A 117 -3.97 8.27 -15.69
N ILE A 118 -3.59 8.56 -14.45
CA ILE A 118 -2.47 7.92 -13.75
C ILE A 118 -3.04 6.88 -12.77
N PRO A 119 -2.61 5.61 -12.85
CA PRO A 119 -3.03 4.59 -11.88
C PRO A 119 -2.66 4.98 -10.45
N TRP A 120 -3.54 4.73 -9.48
CA TRP A 120 -3.27 5.06 -8.07
C TRP A 120 -2.00 4.42 -7.52
N GLY A 121 -1.61 3.25 -8.03
CA GLY A 121 -0.32 2.62 -7.69
C GLY A 121 0.89 3.50 -8.02
N ILE A 122 0.88 4.22 -9.14
CA ILE A 122 1.95 5.17 -9.51
C ILE A 122 1.91 6.40 -8.60
N THR A 123 0.72 6.93 -8.33
CA THR A 123 0.53 8.07 -7.43
C THR A 123 1.05 7.75 -6.03
N GLY A 124 0.80 6.53 -5.53
CA GLY A 124 1.35 6.01 -4.28
C GLY A 124 2.87 5.92 -4.32
N LEU A 125 3.46 5.35 -5.38
CA LEU A 125 4.91 5.28 -5.56
C LEU A 125 5.58 6.66 -5.48
N LEU A 126 5.05 7.65 -6.22
CA LEU A 126 5.58 9.02 -6.20
C LEU A 126 5.45 9.67 -4.82
N SER A 127 4.29 9.50 -4.19
CA SER A 127 4.01 10.09 -2.88
C SER A 127 4.90 9.50 -1.79
N PHE A 128 4.99 8.17 -1.68
CA PHE A 128 5.87 7.52 -0.70
C PHE A 128 7.35 7.75 -0.99
N SER A 129 7.76 7.90 -2.25
CA SER A 129 9.12 8.29 -2.61
C SER A 129 9.48 9.68 -2.06
N LEU A 130 8.55 10.65 -2.17
CA LEU A 130 8.73 11.98 -1.60
C LEU A 130 8.84 11.92 -0.06
N LEU A 131 7.95 11.17 0.60
CA LEU A 131 7.98 11.00 2.06
C LEU A 131 9.28 10.34 2.52
N PHE A 132 9.72 9.29 1.83
CA PHE A 132 10.99 8.62 2.07
C PHE A 132 12.16 9.59 1.91
N PHE A 133 12.20 10.37 0.83
CA PHE A 133 13.26 11.36 0.58
C PHE A 133 13.36 12.41 1.70
N LEU A 134 12.23 12.95 2.15
CA LEU A 134 12.20 13.94 3.21
C LEU A 134 12.74 13.38 4.54
N PHE A 135 12.30 12.18 4.92
CA PHE A 135 12.77 11.52 6.13
C PHE A 135 14.22 11.03 6.03
N LEU A 136 14.66 10.58 4.86
CA LEU A 136 16.04 10.17 4.63
C LEU A 136 16.97 11.36 4.76
N SER A 137 16.58 12.51 4.22
CA SER A 137 17.33 13.75 4.35
C SER A 137 17.47 14.18 5.83
N LEU A 138 16.40 14.07 6.62
CA LEU A 138 16.45 14.30 8.07
C LEU A 138 17.34 13.29 8.79
N ARG A 139 17.33 12.02 8.36
CA ARG A 139 18.11 10.93 8.95
C ARG A 139 19.60 11.04 8.65
N MET A 140 19.96 11.62 7.51
CA MET A 140 21.35 11.84 7.09
C MET A 140 21.97 13.05 7.78
N ASP A 141 21.21 14.13 7.96
CA ASP A 141 21.68 15.32 8.68
C ASP A 141 20.52 16.00 9.43
N MET A 142 20.42 15.69 10.74
CA MET A 142 19.36 16.22 11.59
C MET A 142 19.63 17.62 12.15
N HIS A 143 20.88 18.08 12.10
CA HIS A 143 21.30 19.38 12.62
C HIS A 143 21.37 20.45 11.52
N ALA A 144 21.16 20.05 10.27
CA ALA A 144 21.08 20.99 9.18
C ALA A 144 20.00 22.07 9.40
N LYS A 145 20.27 23.28 8.91
CA LYS A 145 19.34 24.41 8.94
C LYS A 145 17.98 24.11 8.28
N TRP A 146 17.94 23.18 7.31
CA TRP A 146 16.70 22.79 6.63
C TRP A 146 15.88 21.75 7.38
N ALA A 147 16.42 21.15 8.45
CA ALA A 147 15.73 20.09 9.19
C ALA A 147 14.38 20.57 9.75
N ASP A 148 14.28 21.83 10.15
CA ASP A 148 13.00 22.39 10.61
C ASP A 148 11.94 22.42 9.51
N SER A 149 12.29 22.96 8.34
CA SER A 149 11.40 22.98 7.18
C SER A 149 11.03 21.56 6.74
N PHE A 150 11.97 20.62 6.74
CA PHE A 150 11.73 19.25 6.28
C PHE A 150 10.83 18.47 7.24
N THR A 151 10.92 18.68 8.56
CA THR A 151 9.94 18.09 9.49
C THR A 151 8.53 18.61 9.25
N THR A 152 8.39 19.91 8.93
CA THR A 152 7.10 20.53 8.61
C THR A 152 6.57 20.03 7.26
N TYR A 153 7.42 20.00 6.22
CA TYR A 153 7.05 19.50 4.90
C TYR A 153 6.64 18.04 4.93
N SER A 154 7.31 17.21 5.73
CA SER A 154 6.93 15.80 5.86
C SER A 154 5.54 15.63 6.48
N LEU A 155 5.23 16.42 7.51
CA LEU A 155 3.90 16.42 8.13
C LEU A 155 2.82 16.91 7.15
N LEU A 156 3.09 18.01 6.45
CA LEU A 156 2.15 18.57 5.47
C LEU A 156 1.93 17.64 4.28
N ALA A 157 3.00 17.03 3.74
CA ALA A 157 2.91 16.06 2.66
C ALA A 157 2.13 14.81 3.09
N GLY A 158 2.36 14.30 4.31
CA GLY A 158 1.56 13.21 4.88
C GLY A 158 0.09 13.58 5.01
N LEU A 159 -0.23 14.77 5.54
CA LEU A 159 -1.60 15.27 5.66
C LEU A 159 -2.28 15.43 4.30
N ALA A 160 -1.56 15.87 3.27
CA ALA A 160 -2.08 16.02 1.92
C ALA A 160 -2.53 14.68 1.32
N GLY A 161 -1.95 13.55 1.73
CA GLY A 161 -2.37 12.21 1.30
C GLY A 161 -3.64 11.69 1.97
N VAL A 162 -4.01 12.21 3.15
CA VAL A 162 -5.16 11.71 3.93
C VAL A 162 -6.50 11.83 3.18
N PRO A 163 -6.85 12.96 2.53
CA PRO A 163 -8.08 13.07 1.75
C PRO A 163 -8.19 12.00 0.66
N PHE A 164 -7.07 11.68 -0.01
CA PHE A 164 -7.03 10.66 -1.05
C PHE A 164 -7.24 9.27 -0.49
N VAL A 165 -6.62 8.93 0.65
CA VAL A 165 -6.87 7.65 1.33
C VAL A 165 -8.32 7.51 1.77
N ILE A 166 -8.91 8.56 2.36
CA ILE A 166 -10.33 8.54 2.75
C ILE A 166 -11.21 8.31 1.52
N PHE A 167 -10.93 8.99 0.42
CA PHE A 167 -11.66 8.83 -0.83
C PHE A 167 -11.52 7.40 -1.40
N LEU A 168 -10.33 6.83 -1.42
CA LEU A 168 -10.10 5.47 -1.93
C LEU A 168 -10.77 4.41 -1.08
N VAL A 169 -10.70 4.53 0.25
CA VAL A 169 -11.45 3.64 1.16
C VAL A 169 -12.96 3.76 0.91
N PHE A 170 -13.47 4.97 0.65
CA PHE A 170 -14.88 5.15 0.30
C PHE A 170 -15.25 4.44 -1.01
N VAL A 171 -14.41 4.55 -2.05
CA VAL A 171 -14.59 3.84 -3.32
C VAL A 171 -14.62 2.32 -3.12
N GLU A 172 -13.63 1.77 -2.39
CA GLU A 172 -13.53 0.34 -2.07
C GLU A 172 -14.78 -0.22 -1.35
N LEU A 173 -15.38 0.59 -0.47
CA LEU A 173 -16.51 0.17 0.35
C LEU A 173 -17.89 0.39 -0.29
N THR A 174 -18.01 1.23 -1.33
CA THR A 174 -19.32 1.68 -1.81
C THR A 174 -19.53 1.68 -3.32
N GLN A 175 -18.49 1.87 -4.13
CA GLN A 175 -18.64 2.14 -5.56
C GLN A 175 -18.29 0.94 -6.45
N VAL A 176 -17.51 -0.01 -5.95
CA VAL A 176 -17.05 -1.16 -6.72
C VAL A 176 -18.12 -2.27 -6.78
N GLU A 177 -18.24 -2.95 -7.91
CA GLU A 177 -19.19 -4.04 -8.11
C GLU A 177 -18.99 -5.17 -7.09
N GLY A 178 -20.02 -5.46 -6.30
CA GLY A 178 -19.97 -6.49 -5.25
C GLY A 178 -19.57 -5.99 -3.86
N ALA A 179 -19.42 -4.68 -3.67
CA ALA A 179 -19.03 -4.06 -2.40
C ALA A 179 -19.86 -4.57 -1.19
N PRO A 180 -19.23 -4.72 -0.01
CA PRO A 180 -17.90 -4.24 0.36
C PRO A 180 -16.74 -5.20 0.02
N HIS A 181 -15.62 -4.65 -0.47
CA HIS A 181 -14.36 -5.36 -0.65
C HIS A 181 -13.24 -4.75 0.18
N ILE A 182 -12.28 -5.57 0.58
CA ILE A 182 -11.09 -5.16 1.32
C ILE A 182 -9.87 -5.61 0.53
N CYS A 183 -9.18 -4.65 -0.08
CA CYS A 183 -7.87 -4.91 -0.67
C CYS A 183 -6.81 -4.89 0.44
N PRO A 184 -6.16 -6.03 0.76
CA PRO A 184 -5.15 -6.07 1.80
C PRO A 184 -3.94 -5.20 1.46
N TYR A 185 -3.55 -5.12 0.18
CA TYR A 185 -2.41 -4.31 -0.24
C TYR A 185 -2.68 -2.79 -0.17
N CYS A 186 -3.88 -2.34 -0.55
CA CYS A 186 -4.31 -0.96 -0.32
C CYS A 186 -4.35 -0.64 1.17
N THR A 187 -4.86 -1.56 1.99
CA THR A 187 -4.87 -1.43 3.45
C THR A 187 -3.45 -1.24 4.01
N ILE A 188 -2.46 -2.02 3.53
CA ILE A 188 -1.05 -1.82 3.91
C ILE A 188 -0.57 -0.42 3.53
N ALA A 189 -0.89 0.07 2.33
CA ALA A 189 -0.50 1.41 1.90
C ALA A 189 -1.16 2.50 2.78
N HIS A 190 -2.46 2.35 3.10
CA HIS A 190 -3.19 3.26 3.98
C HIS A 190 -2.59 3.29 5.39
N LEU A 191 -2.32 2.12 5.98
CA LEU A 191 -1.68 2.01 7.29
C LEU A 191 -0.26 2.57 7.29
N SER A 192 0.47 2.41 6.20
CA SER A 192 1.80 2.99 6.02
C SER A 192 1.76 4.52 6.03
N LEU A 193 0.79 5.13 5.35
CA LEU A 193 0.61 6.59 5.38
C LEU A 193 0.23 7.08 6.78
N ILE A 194 -0.74 6.43 7.43
CA ILE A 194 -1.18 6.80 8.78
C ILE A 194 -0.03 6.67 9.78
N GLY A 195 0.70 5.55 9.74
CA GLY A 195 1.87 5.30 10.58
C GLY A 195 2.95 6.36 10.35
N PHE A 196 3.27 6.66 9.09
CA PHE A 196 4.20 7.73 8.74
C PHE A 196 3.74 9.09 9.29
N LEU A 197 2.44 9.43 9.14
CA LEU A 197 1.89 10.70 9.59
C LEU A 197 2.00 10.86 11.12
N VAL A 198 1.68 9.79 11.87
CA VAL A 198 1.86 9.76 13.32
C VAL A 198 3.33 9.99 13.67
N VAL A 199 4.26 9.28 13.02
CA VAL A 199 5.70 9.46 13.24
C VAL A 199 6.14 10.90 12.91
N ALA A 200 5.74 11.46 11.79
CA ALA A 200 6.06 12.84 11.40
C ALA A 200 5.56 13.86 12.42
N HIS A 201 4.36 13.64 12.97
CA HIS A 201 3.83 14.47 14.06
C HIS A 201 4.69 14.35 15.33
N LEU A 202 5.10 13.13 15.72
CA LEU A 202 5.95 12.91 16.89
C LEU A 202 7.35 13.50 16.71
N VAL A 203 7.96 13.34 15.54
CA VAL A 203 9.26 13.90 15.16
C VAL A 203 9.24 15.43 15.29
N ARG A 204 8.19 16.09 14.76
CA ARG A 204 8.00 17.53 14.92
C ARG A 204 7.84 17.92 16.39
N GLY A 205 7.07 17.15 17.16
CA GLY A 205 6.92 17.37 18.61
C GLY A 205 8.25 17.29 19.37
N ARG A 206 9.09 16.30 19.07
CA ARG A 206 10.44 16.18 19.67
C ARG A 206 11.32 17.39 19.39
N LYS A 207 11.21 17.97 18.19
CA LYS A 207 11.92 19.20 17.82
C LYS A 207 11.48 20.40 18.66
N GLN A 208 10.17 20.56 18.83
CA GLN A 208 9.60 21.67 19.60
C GLN A 208 9.86 21.54 21.11
N SER A 209 9.96 20.32 21.64
CA SER A 209 10.18 20.07 23.06
C SER A 209 11.66 20.02 23.48
N GLY A 210 12.60 20.27 22.57
CA GLY A 210 14.05 20.16 22.85
C GLY A 210 14.56 18.72 23.04
N MET A 211 13.76 17.69 22.70
CA MET A 211 14.20 16.28 22.69
C MET A 211 14.96 15.91 21.40
N TRP A 212 15.01 16.84 20.45
CA TRP A 212 15.87 16.84 19.27
C TRP A 212 17.26 17.28 19.71
N ALA A 213 18.03 16.37 20.32
CA ALA A 213 19.43 16.65 20.59
C ALA A 213 20.16 16.76 19.24
#